data_AF-E8U427-F1
#
_entry.id   AF-E8U427-F1
#
_cell.length_a   1.000
_cell.length_b   1.000
_cell.length_c   1.000
_cell.angle_alpha   90.00
_cell.angle_beta   90.00
_cell.angle_gamma   90.00
#
_symmetry.space_group_name_H-M   'P 1'
#
loop_
_entity.id
_entity.type
_entity.pdbx_description
1 polymer ?
#
loop_
_entity_poly.entity_id
_entity_poly.type
_entity_poly.pdbx_seq_one_letter_code
_entity_poly.pdbx_strand_id
1 'polypeptide(L)'
;MDLAVLPLVFALGLRHGLDADHLAVIDGFARLRPSPWNGVLFALGHGGVVTLLAVGVHQLIGHLDLSRLSPYLFLGLAAVNLWRLLKPGPHTHATTARWVTLGPFTLGVLLAIGFETVTQLSALALAQHTTPLWLGLAFTLGMMFTDGVNGLLASRLQSTHGPRAHRASRLMGWLVVLVSASFGAADLAGLDVGAVATPLGAAAFAALIGLRIWSARDPHAGAAPA
;
A
#
# COMPACT_ATOMS: atom_id res chain seq x y z
N MET A 1 -3.60 25.54 19.36
CA MET A 1 -3.23 24.55 18.32
C MET A 1 -1.82 24.08 18.63
N ASP A 2 -1.66 22.89 19.18
CA ASP A 2 -0.32 22.33 19.44
C ASP A 2 0.26 21.77 18.14
N LEU A 3 1.00 22.61 17.41
CA LEU A 3 1.67 22.24 16.17
C LEU A 3 2.76 21.16 16.38
N ALA A 4 3.18 20.94 17.62
CA ALA A 4 4.21 19.97 18.00
C ALA A 4 3.82 18.50 17.70
N VAL A 5 2.52 18.21 17.57
CA VAL A 5 2.02 16.84 17.30
C VAL A 5 2.02 16.52 15.81
N LEU A 6 2.03 17.53 14.92
CA LEU A 6 1.99 17.32 13.47
C LEU A 6 3.20 16.55 12.93
N PRO A 7 4.46 16.83 13.36
CA PRO A 7 5.61 16.02 12.96
C PRO A 7 5.51 14.55 13.40
N LEU A 8 4.97 14.29 14.60
CA LEU A 8 4.78 12.93 15.11
C LEU A 8 3.75 12.17 14.27
N VAL A 9 2.62 12.81 13.95
CA VAL A 9 1.56 12.21 13.14
C VAL A 9 2.00 12.02 11.69
N PHE A 10 2.77 12.95 11.16
CA PHE A 10 3.44 12.79 9.87
C PHE A 10 4.38 11.59 9.88
N ALA A 11 5.20 11.41 10.93
CA ALA A 11 6.06 10.25 11.08
C ALA A 11 5.27 8.93 11.23
N LEU A 12 4.11 8.97 11.88
CA LEU A 12 3.19 7.84 11.93
C LEU A 12 2.65 7.50 10.54
N GLY A 13 2.29 8.51 9.74
CA GLY A 13 1.89 8.35 8.35
C GLY A 13 2.99 7.73 7.47
N LEU A 14 4.23 8.22 7.62
CA LEU A 14 5.40 7.62 6.97
C LEU A 14 5.53 6.13 7.34
N ARG A 15 5.43 5.79 8.63
CA ARG A 15 5.50 4.39 9.09
C ARG A 15 4.38 3.54 8.49
N HIS A 16 3.15 4.04 8.52
CA HIS A 16 1.97 3.32 8.03
C HIS A 16 2.08 3.02 6.52
N GLY A 17 2.58 3.96 5.72
CA GLY A 17 2.81 3.72 4.29
C GLY A 17 3.92 2.68 3.97
N LEU A 18 4.65 2.19 4.97
CA LEU A 18 5.61 1.08 4.81
C LEU A 18 4.97 -0.28 5.11
N ASP A 19 3.68 -0.32 5.47
CA ASP A 19 3.00 -1.56 5.76
C ASP A 19 2.90 -2.46 4.51
N ALA A 20 2.92 -3.76 4.78
CA ALA A 20 3.14 -4.77 3.74
C ALA A 20 1.95 -4.87 2.75
N ASP A 21 0.77 -4.45 3.18
CA ASP A 21 -0.45 -4.31 2.41
C ASP A 21 -0.40 -3.17 1.39
N HIS A 22 0.09 -1.98 1.79
CA HIS A 22 0.33 -0.85 0.89
C HIS A 22 1.30 -1.26 -0.23
N LEU A 23 2.42 -1.87 0.19
CA LEU A 23 3.45 -2.37 -0.72
C LEU A 23 2.87 -3.35 -1.74
N ALA A 24 2.06 -4.30 -1.26
CA ALA A 24 1.39 -5.31 -2.08
C ALA A 24 0.46 -4.73 -3.14
N VAL A 25 -0.39 -3.77 -2.76
CA VAL A 25 -1.34 -3.15 -3.69
C VAL A 25 -0.60 -2.32 -4.74
N ILE A 26 0.34 -1.47 -4.30
CA ILE A 26 1.08 -0.56 -5.18
C ILE A 26 1.92 -1.35 -6.20
N ASP A 27 2.63 -2.39 -5.76
CA ASP A 27 3.40 -3.26 -6.66
C ASP A 27 2.49 -4.05 -7.62
N GLY A 28 1.33 -4.51 -7.14
CA GLY A 28 0.33 -5.17 -7.97
C GLY A 28 -0.11 -4.29 -9.14
N PHE A 29 -0.44 -3.02 -8.87
CA PHE A 29 -0.81 -2.06 -9.92
C PHE A 29 0.37 -1.63 -10.78
N ALA A 30 1.58 -1.52 -10.24
CA ALA A 30 2.76 -1.20 -11.04
C ALA A 30 3.00 -2.23 -12.17
N ARG A 31 2.64 -3.51 -11.95
CA ARG A 31 2.70 -4.57 -12.97
C ARG A 31 1.62 -4.42 -14.05
N LEU A 32 0.47 -3.84 -13.71
CA LEU A 32 -0.61 -3.57 -14.67
C LEU A 32 -0.28 -2.35 -15.53
N ARG A 33 0.22 -1.32 -14.85
CA ARG A 33 0.50 0.00 -15.38
C ARG A 33 1.71 0.56 -14.61
N PRO A 34 2.90 0.56 -15.21
CA PRO A 34 4.09 1.17 -14.60
C PRO A 34 3.92 2.68 -14.49
N SER A 35 3.38 3.15 -13.38
CA SER A 35 3.13 4.57 -13.14
C SER A 35 3.55 4.95 -11.72
N PRO A 36 4.30 6.05 -11.55
CA PRO A 36 4.69 6.52 -10.22
C PRO A 36 3.48 6.95 -9.39
N TRP A 37 2.38 7.32 -10.06
CA TRP A 37 1.14 7.77 -9.44
C TRP A 37 0.37 6.68 -8.70
N ASN A 38 0.68 5.39 -8.91
CA ASN A 38 -0.04 4.30 -8.24
C ASN A 38 0.02 4.45 -6.71
N GLY A 39 1.18 4.81 -6.17
CA GLY A 39 1.36 5.05 -4.73
C GLY A 39 0.62 6.28 -4.23
N VAL A 40 0.72 7.41 -4.93
CA VAL A 40 0.03 8.65 -4.56
C VAL A 40 -1.48 8.47 -4.58
N LEU A 41 -2.03 7.81 -5.61
CA LEU A 41 -3.47 7.55 -5.72
C LEU A 41 -3.96 6.64 -4.60
N PHE A 42 -3.19 5.60 -4.26
CA PHE A 42 -3.49 4.72 -3.14
C PHE A 42 -3.52 5.49 -1.81
N ALA A 43 -2.47 6.26 -1.51
CA ALA A 43 -2.38 7.06 -0.29
C ALA A 43 -3.50 8.10 -0.18
N LEU A 44 -3.90 8.72 -1.29
CA LEU A 44 -5.03 9.66 -1.32
C LEU A 44 -6.37 8.99 -0.99
N GLY A 45 -6.61 7.78 -1.52
CA GLY A 45 -7.81 7.02 -1.20
C GLY A 45 -7.83 6.58 0.25
N HIS A 46 -6.74 5.98 0.72
CA HIS A 46 -6.60 5.46 2.07
C HIS A 46 -6.58 6.57 3.13
N GLY A 47 -5.64 7.51 3.01
CA GLY A 47 -5.51 8.65 3.92
C GLY A 47 -6.72 9.60 3.89
N GLY A 48 -7.40 9.71 2.75
CA GLY A 48 -8.67 10.44 2.64
C GLY A 48 -9.75 9.86 3.56
N VAL A 49 -9.94 8.53 3.53
CA VAL A 49 -10.87 7.83 4.43
C VAL A 49 -10.43 7.99 5.89
N VAL A 50 -9.15 7.79 6.20
CA VAL A 50 -8.63 7.98 7.57
C VAL A 50 -8.88 9.40 8.08
N THR A 51 -8.65 10.42 7.24
CA THR A 51 -8.91 11.83 7.59
C THR A 51 -10.39 12.10 7.83
N LEU A 52 -11.28 11.58 6.98
CA LEU A 52 -12.73 11.72 7.15
C LEU A 52 -13.21 11.07 8.45
N LEU A 53 -12.72 9.87 8.74
CA LEU A 53 -13.08 9.15 9.95
C LEU A 53 -12.56 9.86 11.21
N ALA A 54 -11.35 10.44 11.16
CA ALA A 54 -10.79 11.24 12.25
C ALA A 54 -11.65 12.47 12.61
N VAL A 55 -12.29 13.10 11.63
CA VAL A 55 -13.18 14.27 11.83
C VAL A 55 -14.58 13.86 12.33
N GLY A 56 -14.85 12.56 12.50
CA GLY A 56 -16.07 12.07 13.16
C GLY A 56 -17.11 11.45 12.22
N VAL A 57 -16.76 11.22 10.94
CA VAL A 57 -17.65 10.52 9.99
C VAL A 57 -17.92 9.07 10.43
N HIS A 58 -17.08 8.50 11.30
CA HIS A 58 -17.30 7.17 11.90
C HIS A 58 -18.71 7.03 12.54
N GLN A 59 -19.24 8.09 13.14
CA GLN A 59 -20.56 8.07 13.78
C GLN A 59 -21.72 7.86 12.79
N LEU A 60 -21.50 8.16 11.50
CA LEU A 60 -22.48 7.96 10.43
C LEU A 60 -22.38 6.54 9.83
N ILE A 61 -21.24 5.86 10.00
CA ILE A 61 -20.91 4.58 9.36
C ILE A 61 -20.94 3.41 10.36
N GLY A 62 -20.95 3.66 11.67
CA GLY A 62 -20.81 2.65 12.73
C GLY A 62 -21.86 1.53 12.78
N HIS A 63 -22.85 1.53 11.88
CA HIS A 63 -23.83 0.45 11.72
C HIS A 63 -23.42 -0.57 10.64
N LEU A 64 -22.42 -0.25 9.82
CA LEU A 64 -21.90 -1.11 8.77
C LEU A 64 -20.63 -1.78 9.30
N ASP A 65 -20.72 -3.08 9.61
CA ASP A 65 -19.57 -3.92 9.98
C ASP A 65 -18.72 -4.22 8.73
N LEU A 66 -18.08 -3.17 8.20
CA LEU A 66 -17.25 -3.22 6.99
C LEU A 66 -15.87 -3.82 7.26
N SER A 67 -15.50 -4.02 8.54
CA SER A 67 -14.28 -4.72 8.96
C SER A 67 -14.19 -6.11 8.34
N ARG A 68 -15.33 -6.80 8.18
CA ARG A 68 -15.46 -8.11 7.55
C ARG A 68 -14.96 -8.16 6.12
N LEU A 69 -14.82 -7.03 5.42
CA LEU A 69 -14.38 -7.00 4.03
C LEU A 69 -12.85 -7.12 3.88
N SER A 70 -12.10 -6.65 4.88
CA SER A 70 -10.62 -6.64 4.87
C SER A 70 -9.97 -7.98 4.51
N PRO A 71 -10.33 -9.12 5.15
CA PRO A 71 -9.67 -10.40 4.86
C PRO A 71 -9.93 -10.88 3.42
N TYR A 72 -11.13 -10.64 2.90
CA TYR A 72 -11.48 -11.02 1.53
C TYR A 72 -10.75 -10.16 0.49
N LEU A 73 -10.52 -8.88 0.78
CA LEU A 73 -9.70 -8.01 -0.08
C LEU A 73 -8.25 -8.50 -0.12
N PHE A 74 -7.69 -8.88 1.03
CA PHE A 74 -6.34 -9.45 1.12
C PHE A 74 -6.20 -10.78 0.37
N LEU A 75 -7.14 -11.70 0.57
CA LEU A 75 -7.16 -12.97 -0.16
C LEU A 75 -7.38 -12.76 -1.66
N GLY A 76 -8.22 -11.79 -2.04
CA GLY A 76 -8.41 -11.40 -3.43
C GLY A 76 -7.13 -10.90 -4.07
N LEU A 77 -6.39 -10.01 -3.40
CA LEU A 77 -5.10 -9.50 -3.87
C LEU A 77 -4.05 -10.62 -3.99
N ALA A 78 -4.00 -11.53 -3.00
CA ALA A 78 -3.14 -12.71 -3.02
C ALA A 78 -3.48 -13.61 -4.22
N ALA A 79 -4.77 -13.92 -4.43
CA ALA A 79 -5.23 -14.76 -5.52
C ALA A 79 -4.92 -14.14 -6.90
N VAL A 80 -5.14 -12.84 -7.08
CA VAL A 80 -4.83 -12.14 -8.34
C VAL A 80 -3.33 -12.13 -8.63
N ASN A 81 -2.49 -11.87 -7.62
CA ASN A 81 -1.03 -11.90 -7.79
C ASN A 81 -0.52 -13.32 -8.05
N LEU A 82 -1.05 -14.33 -7.34
CA LEU A 82 -0.70 -15.73 -7.53
C LEU A 82 -1.09 -16.21 -8.94
N TRP A 83 -2.30 -15.90 -9.40
CA TRP A 83 -2.76 -16.24 -10.74
C TRP A 83 -1.83 -15.69 -11.82
N ARG A 84 -1.33 -14.46 -11.66
CA ARG A 84 -0.37 -13.83 -12.57
C ARG A 84 1.01 -14.47 -12.54
N LEU A 85 1.47 -14.93 -11.37
CA LEU A 85 2.75 -15.64 -11.25
C LEU A 85 2.69 -17.03 -11.88
N LEU A 86 1.53 -17.69 -11.81
CA LEU A 86 1.30 -19.02 -12.35
C LEU A 86 0.97 -19.03 -13.85
N LYS A 87 0.40 -17.94 -14.37
CA LYS A 87 0.11 -17.76 -15.81
C LYS A 87 0.87 -16.56 -16.37
N PRO A 88 2.15 -16.72 -16.76
CA PRO A 88 2.90 -15.67 -17.44
C PRO A 88 2.25 -15.37 -18.79
N GLY A 89 1.40 -14.34 -18.84
CA GLY A 89 0.90 -13.79 -20.10
C GLY A 89 1.94 -12.89 -20.76
N PRO A 90 1.76 -12.54 -22.05
CA PRO A 90 2.50 -11.44 -22.67
C PRO A 90 2.42 -10.19 -21.78
N HIS A 91 3.52 -9.45 -21.64
CA HIS A 91 3.55 -8.21 -20.86
C HIS A 91 2.81 -7.10 -21.64
N THR A 92 1.50 -7.26 -21.86
CA THR A 92 0.66 -6.21 -22.43
C THR A 92 0.29 -5.26 -21.30
N HIS A 93 0.94 -4.10 -21.29
CA HIS A 93 0.60 -3.02 -20.37
C HIS A 93 -0.82 -2.56 -20.71
N ALA A 94 -1.75 -2.68 -19.75
CA ALA A 94 -3.13 -2.23 -19.94
C ALA A 94 -3.18 -0.72 -19.72
N THR A 95 -2.83 0.05 -20.74
CA THR A 95 -2.49 1.47 -20.57
C THR A 95 -3.69 2.42 -20.44
N THR A 96 -4.93 1.98 -20.71
CA THR A 96 -6.07 2.90 -20.89
C THR A 96 -7.36 2.58 -20.13
N ALA A 97 -7.48 1.43 -19.46
CA ALA A 97 -8.72 1.10 -18.77
C ALA A 97 -8.88 1.90 -17.47
N ARG A 98 -9.99 2.64 -17.31
CA ARG A 98 -10.26 3.52 -16.15
C ARG A 98 -10.12 2.80 -14.80
N TRP A 99 -10.53 1.54 -14.72
CA TRP A 99 -10.42 0.71 -13.50
C TRP A 99 -8.98 0.35 -13.15
N VAL A 100 -8.04 0.35 -14.11
CA VAL A 100 -6.61 0.17 -13.85
C VAL A 100 -5.99 1.48 -13.34
N THR A 101 -6.38 2.61 -13.93
CA THR A 101 -5.83 3.93 -13.55
C THR A 101 -6.34 4.41 -12.18
N LEU A 102 -7.62 4.23 -11.89
CA LEU A 102 -8.21 4.60 -10.59
C LEU A 102 -8.22 3.45 -9.57
N GLY A 103 -7.84 2.25 -9.99
CA GLY A 103 -7.80 1.07 -9.14
C GLY A 103 -6.99 1.25 -7.84
N PRO A 104 -5.81 1.89 -7.83
CA PRO A 104 -5.06 2.14 -6.59
C PRO A 104 -5.86 2.99 -5.60
N PHE A 105 -6.52 4.05 -6.08
CA PHE A 105 -7.37 4.90 -5.24
C PHE A 105 -8.54 4.10 -4.66
N THR A 106 -9.25 3.34 -5.51
CA THR A 106 -10.39 2.53 -5.07
C THR A 106 -9.97 1.47 -4.04
N LEU A 107 -8.85 0.77 -4.26
CA LEU A 107 -8.35 -0.19 -3.29
C LEU A 107 -7.85 0.49 -2.00
N GLY A 108 -7.26 1.69 -2.08
CA GLY A 108 -6.91 2.46 -0.88
C GLY A 108 -8.13 2.83 -0.05
N VAL A 109 -9.24 3.25 -0.69
CA VAL A 109 -10.51 3.49 0.00
C VAL A 109 -11.05 2.22 0.65
N LEU A 110 -11.10 1.12 -0.10
CA LEU A 110 -11.62 -0.16 0.39
C LEU A 110 -10.80 -0.73 1.55
N LEU A 111 -9.48 -0.58 1.50
CA LEU A 111 -8.58 -1.04 2.55
C LEU A 111 -8.73 -0.18 3.82
N ALA A 112 -8.79 1.14 3.69
CA ALA A 112 -8.98 2.03 4.83
C ALA A 112 -10.30 1.80 5.57
N ILE A 113 -11.36 1.43 4.84
CA ILE A 113 -12.67 1.07 5.42
C ILE A 113 -12.57 -0.19 6.30
N GLY A 114 -11.60 -1.07 6.04
CA GLY A 114 -11.40 -2.32 6.77
C GLY A 114 -10.49 -2.23 8.00
N PHE A 115 -9.90 -1.05 8.32
CA PHE A 115 -8.91 -0.91 9.39
C PHE A 115 -9.32 0.07 10.50
N GLU A 116 -9.01 -0.32 11.75
CA GLU A 116 -9.28 0.39 13.01
C GLU A 116 -8.39 1.65 13.23
N THR A 117 -7.66 2.12 12.21
CA THR A 117 -6.72 3.27 12.29
C THR A 117 -7.41 4.57 12.73
N VAL A 118 -8.73 4.62 12.60
CA VAL A 118 -9.62 5.68 13.09
C VAL A 118 -9.47 5.93 14.59
N THR A 119 -9.48 4.86 15.39
CA THR A 119 -9.60 4.96 16.85
C THR A 119 -8.33 5.52 17.48
N GLN A 120 -7.17 5.21 16.90
CA GLN A 120 -5.88 5.73 17.34
C GLN A 120 -5.68 7.22 16.98
N LEU A 121 -6.09 7.63 15.76
CA LEU A 121 -5.92 9.02 15.32
C LEU A 121 -6.92 9.96 16.02
N SER A 122 -8.15 9.50 16.26
CA SER A 122 -9.16 10.23 17.04
C SER A 122 -8.78 10.34 18.52
N ALA A 123 -8.20 9.29 19.13
CA ALA A 123 -7.71 9.35 20.51
C ALA A 123 -6.58 10.38 20.67
N LEU A 124 -5.66 10.47 19.69
CA LEU A 124 -4.58 11.44 19.70
C LEU A 124 -5.08 12.89 19.53
N ALA A 125 -6.12 13.09 18.70
CA ALA A 125 -6.75 14.39 18.51
C ALA A 125 -7.40 14.93 19.79
N LEU A 126 -8.12 14.04 20.49
CA LEU A 126 -8.77 14.35 21.77
C LEU A 126 -7.75 14.62 22.88
N ALA A 127 -6.63 13.90 22.90
CA ALA A 127 -5.59 14.05 23.92
C ALA A 127 -4.77 15.35 23.80
N GLN A 128 -4.72 15.98 22.61
CA GLN A 128 -3.79 17.08 22.30
C GLN A 128 -4.50 18.39 21.88
N HIS A 129 -5.81 18.52 22.13
CA HIS A 129 -6.63 19.69 21.77
C HIS A 129 -6.40 20.22 20.34
N THR A 130 -6.15 19.31 19.40
CA THR A 130 -5.79 19.64 18.01
C THR A 130 -6.92 19.22 17.09
N THR A 131 -7.20 20.04 16.07
CA THR A 131 -8.27 19.79 15.12
C THR A 131 -7.99 18.48 14.36
N PRO A 132 -8.89 17.47 14.41
CA PRO A 132 -8.66 16.15 13.81
C PRO A 132 -8.35 16.20 12.31
N LEU A 133 -8.86 17.22 11.60
CA LEU A 133 -8.57 17.46 10.19
C LEU A 133 -7.07 17.64 9.93
N TRP A 134 -6.38 18.45 10.72
CA TRP A 134 -4.94 18.70 10.52
C TRP A 134 -4.10 17.47 10.83
N LEU A 135 -4.53 16.66 11.78
CA LEU A 135 -3.88 15.38 12.09
C LEU A 135 -4.07 14.38 10.95
N GLY A 136 -5.29 14.23 10.43
CA GLY A 136 -5.57 13.40 9.26
C GLY A 136 -4.78 13.83 8.02
N LEU A 137 -4.70 15.14 7.76
CA LEU A 137 -3.90 15.68 6.66
C LEU A 137 -2.41 15.42 6.85
N ALA A 138 -1.85 15.66 8.04
CA ALA A 138 -0.43 15.39 8.33
C ALA A 138 -0.10 13.89 8.16
N PHE A 139 -0.97 13.01 8.65
CA PHE A 139 -0.85 11.57 8.48
C PHE A 139 -0.87 11.17 7.00
N THR A 140 -1.85 11.68 6.25
CA THR A 140 -2.00 11.42 4.81
C THR A 140 -0.80 11.91 4.02
N LEU A 141 -0.24 13.08 4.36
CA LEU A 141 0.97 13.61 3.72
C LEU A 141 2.20 12.75 3.99
N GLY A 142 2.36 12.24 5.22
CA GLY A 142 3.42 11.29 5.56
C GLY A 142 3.31 10.02 4.72
N MET A 143 2.13 9.41 4.71
CA MET A 143 1.86 8.21 3.92
C MET A 143 2.07 8.42 2.42
N MET A 144 1.60 9.55 1.88
CA MET A 144 1.76 9.90 0.46
C MET A 144 3.24 10.00 0.07
N PHE A 145 4.12 10.38 0.99
CA PHE A 145 5.56 10.39 0.76
C PHE A 145 6.12 8.97 0.57
N THR A 146 5.88 8.06 1.52
CA THR A 146 6.40 6.69 1.44
C THR A 146 5.74 5.88 0.33
N ASP A 147 4.42 5.98 0.17
CA ASP A 147 3.68 5.29 -0.89
C ASP A 147 4.08 5.85 -2.26
N GLY A 148 4.25 7.17 -2.37
CA GLY A 148 4.71 7.82 -3.61
C GLY A 148 6.12 7.37 -4.01
N VAL A 149 7.05 7.31 -3.06
CA VAL A 149 8.39 6.74 -3.28
C VAL A 149 8.28 5.28 -3.71
N ASN A 150 7.45 4.48 -3.05
CA ASN A 150 7.24 3.09 -3.43
C ASN A 150 6.67 2.96 -4.86
N GLY A 151 5.67 3.77 -5.22
CA GLY A 151 5.07 3.79 -6.55
C GLY A 151 6.07 4.17 -7.64
N LEU A 152 6.92 5.18 -7.39
CA LEU A 152 8.00 5.57 -8.28
C LEU A 152 8.98 4.42 -8.49
N LEU A 153 9.45 3.81 -7.41
CA LEU A 153 10.40 2.70 -7.45
C LEU A 153 9.81 1.46 -8.14
N ALA A 154 8.56 1.13 -7.85
CA ALA A 154 7.82 0.03 -8.48
C ALA A 154 7.69 0.26 -9.99
N SER A 155 7.32 1.47 -10.41
CA SER A 155 7.19 1.82 -11.83
C SER A 155 8.52 1.67 -12.58
N ARG A 156 9.64 2.11 -11.99
CA ARG A 156 10.97 1.97 -12.58
C ARG A 156 11.39 0.50 -12.72
N LEU A 157 11.10 -0.33 -11.70
CA LEU A 157 11.39 -1.76 -11.76
C LEU A 157 10.66 -2.43 -12.92
N GLN A 158 9.38 -2.11 -13.12
CA GLN A 158 8.58 -2.71 -14.20
C GLN A 158 8.94 -2.17 -15.59
N SER A 159 9.49 -0.95 -15.66
CA SER A 159 10.03 -0.39 -16.92
C SER A 159 11.47 -0.85 -17.22
N THR A 160 12.12 -1.59 -16.32
CA THR A 160 13.48 -2.08 -16.53
C THR A 160 13.47 -3.46 -17.19
N HIS A 161 14.19 -3.60 -18.29
CA HIS A 161 14.33 -4.87 -19.00
C HIS A 161 15.61 -5.59 -18.57
N GLY A 162 15.51 -6.90 -18.33
CA GLY A 162 16.66 -7.74 -17.99
C GLY A 162 16.31 -8.99 -17.17
N PRO A 163 17.19 -10.01 -17.14
CA PRO A 163 16.97 -11.24 -16.40
C PRO A 163 16.97 -11.04 -14.88
N ARG A 164 17.64 -10.01 -14.34
CA ARG A 164 17.54 -9.65 -12.91
C ARG A 164 16.25 -8.91 -12.61
N ALA A 165 15.80 -8.01 -13.50
CA ALA A 165 14.52 -7.32 -13.36
C ALA A 165 13.33 -8.30 -13.34
N HIS A 166 13.33 -9.31 -14.22
CA HIS A 166 12.32 -10.38 -14.20
C HIS A 166 12.34 -11.18 -12.90
N ARG A 167 13.53 -11.55 -12.39
CA ARG A 167 13.66 -12.27 -11.12
C ARG A 167 13.20 -11.41 -9.94
N ALA A 168 13.62 -10.16 -9.86
CA ALA A 168 13.19 -9.22 -8.83
C ALA A 168 11.67 -9.03 -8.86
N SER A 169 11.09 -8.86 -10.05
CA SER A 169 9.64 -8.77 -10.24
C SER A 169 8.93 -10.03 -9.76
N ARG A 170 9.42 -11.25 -10.08
CA ARG A 170 8.81 -12.49 -9.57
C ARG A 170 8.93 -12.64 -8.05
N LEU A 171 10.09 -12.32 -7.47
CA LEU A 171 10.30 -12.37 -6.02
C LEU A 171 9.35 -11.43 -5.28
N MET A 172 9.16 -10.21 -5.80
CA MET A 172 8.15 -9.30 -5.24
C MET A 172 6.74 -9.85 -5.33
N GLY A 173 6.38 -10.48 -6.45
CA GLY A 173 5.05 -11.08 -6.59
C GLY A 173 4.83 -12.15 -5.53
N TRP A 174 5.81 -13.02 -5.29
CA TRP A 174 5.71 -14.04 -4.26
C TRP A 174 5.66 -13.46 -2.85
N LEU A 175 6.44 -12.42 -2.57
CA LEU A 175 6.39 -11.72 -1.29
C LEU A 175 5.00 -11.13 -1.04
N VAL A 176 4.43 -10.46 -2.05
CA VAL A 176 3.06 -9.91 -2.00
C VAL A 176 2.03 -11.00 -1.74
N VAL A 177 2.09 -12.12 -2.46
CA VAL A 177 1.17 -13.25 -2.24
C VAL A 177 1.28 -13.77 -0.81
N LEU A 178 2.51 -14.01 -0.33
CA LEU A 178 2.73 -14.57 1.00
C LEU A 178 2.22 -13.64 2.10
N VAL A 179 2.56 -12.34 2.01
CA VAL A 179 2.08 -11.32 2.94
C VAL A 179 0.56 -11.25 2.90
N SER A 180 -0.04 -10.95 1.75
CA SER A 180 -1.49 -10.74 1.67
C SER A 180 -2.29 -11.99 2.06
N ALA A 181 -1.83 -13.19 1.68
CA ALA A 181 -2.46 -14.42 2.12
C ALA A 181 -2.35 -14.62 3.63
N SER A 182 -1.20 -14.30 4.23
CA SER A 182 -0.99 -14.44 5.68
C SER A 182 -1.89 -13.49 6.46
N PHE A 183 -2.01 -12.23 6.05
CA PHE A 183 -2.90 -11.26 6.68
C PHE A 183 -4.37 -11.69 6.55
N GLY A 184 -4.82 -12.05 5.34
CA GLY A 184 -6.19 -12.49 5.12
C GLY A 184 -6.54 -13.77 5.89
N ALA A 185 -5.62 -14.74 5.97
CA ALA A 185 -5.82 -15.97 6.73
C ALA A 185 -5.80 -15.74 8.25
N ALA A 186 -4.90 -14.89 8.75
CA ALA A 186 -4.80 -14.58 10.17
C ALA A 186 -6.06 -13.86 10.67
N ASP A 187 -6.56 -12.89 9.91
CA ASP A 187 -7.78 -12.16 10.25
C ASP A 187 -9.02 -13.08 10.26
N LEU A 188 -9.16 -13.99 9.27
CA LEU A 188 -10.21 -15.02 9.29
C LEU A 188 -10.09 -16.02 10.45
N ALA A 189 -8.87 -16.28 10.92
CA ALA A 189 -8.61 -17.11 12.09
C ALA A 189 -8.84 -16.36 13.41
N GLY A 190 -9.17 -15.06 13.37
CA GLY A 190 -9.33 -14.21 14.56
C GLY A 190 -8.00 -13.96 15.29
N LEU A 191 -6.87 -14.05 14.59
CA LEU A 191 -5.54 -13.81 15.15
C LEU A 191 -5.17 -12.34 15.03
N ASP A 192 -4.81 -11.71 16.15
CA ASP A 192 -4.26 -10.35 16.14
C ASP A 192 -2.83 -10.36 15.57
N VAL A 193 -2.71 -9.93 14.32
CA VAL A 193 -1.44 -9.78 13.61
C VAL A 193 -0.83 -8.38 13.74
N GLY A 194 -1.45 -7.46 14.49
CA GLY A 194 -0.98 -6.08 14.63
C GLY A 194 0.46 -5.97 15.12
N ALA A 195 0.86 -6.85 16.06
CA ALA A 195 2.23 -6.88 16.59
C ALA A 195 3.28 -7.33 15.56
N VAL A 196 2.88 -8.15 14.57
CA VAL A 196 3.77 -8.72 13.56
C VAL A 196 3.72 -7.90 12.27
N ALA A 197 2.64 -7.17 12.02
CA ALA A 197 2.42 -6.40 10.80
C ALA A 197 3.53 -5.36 10.55
N THR A 198 3.89 -4.58 11.57
CA THR A 198 4.94 -3.55 11.43
C THR A 198 6.33 -4.13 11.13
N PRO A 199 6.89 -5.08 11.92
CA PRO A 199 8.23 -5.61 11.61
C PRO A 199 8.26 -6.32 10.26
N LEU A 200 7.15 -6.94 9.86
CA LEU A 200 7.02 -7.64 8.58
C LEU A 200 6.92 -6.65 7.39
N GLY A 201 6.22 -5.52 7.56
CA GLY A 201 6.22 -4.40 6.61
C GLY A 201 7.60 -3.76 6.43
N ALA A 202 8.29 -3.47 7.53
CA ALA A 202 9.67 -2.94 7.48
C ALA A 202 10.64 -3.92 6.79
N ALA A 203 10.53 -5.22 7.07
CA ALA A 203 11.32 -6.25 6.41
C ALA A 203 10.99 -6.36 4.91
N ALA A 204 9.71 -6.30 4.55
CA ALA A 204 9.25 -6.28 3.16
C ALA A 204 9.77 -5.05 2.41
N PHE A 205 9.72 -3.86 3.03
CA PHE A 205 10.25 -2.62 2.47
C PHE A 205 11.77 -2.67 2.27
N ALA A 206 12.51 -3.20 3.24
CA ALA A 206 13.96 -3.41 3.11
C ALA A 206 14.29 -4.41 1.99
N ALA A 207 13.55 -5.51 1.90
CA ALA A 207 13.67 -6.47 0.81
C ALA A 207 13.34 -5.84 -0.55
N LEU A 208 12.33 -4.96 -0.60
CA LEU A 208 11.95 -4.16 -1.78
C LEU A 208 13.11 -3.30 -2.25
N ILE A 209 13.67 -2.49 -1.37
CA ILE A 209 14.82 -1.65 -1.69
C ILE A 209 16.01 -2.51 -2.14
N GLY A 210 16.33 -3.58 -1.40
CA GLY A 210 17.46 -4.45 -1.70
C GLY A 210 17.36 -5.08 -3.09
N LEU A 211 16.20 -5.64 -3.43
CA LEU A 211 15.96 -6.26 -4.73
C LEU A 211 15.91 -5.23 -5.87
N ARG A 212 15.42 -4.01 -5.62
CA ARG A 212 15.41 -2.91 -6.59
C ARG A 212 16.82 -2.34 -6.86
N ILE A 213 17.67 -2.24 -5.82
CA ILE A 213 19.09 -1.91 -5.99
C ILE A 213 19.80 -3.02 -6.77
N TRP A 214 19.51 -4.29 -6.45
CA TRP A 214 20.09 -5.43 -7.16
C TRP A 214 19.69 -5.49 -8.63
N SER A 215 18.43 -5.18 -8.97
CA SER A 215 17.97 -5.12 -10.37
C SER A 215 18.60 -3.96 -11.13
N ALA A 216 18.85 -2.82 -10.47
CA ALA A 216 19.51 -1.66 -11.10
C ALA A 216 20.98 -1.92 -11.45
N ARG A 217 21.61 -2.95 -10.86
CA ARG A 217 22.99 -3.36 -11.17
C ARG A 217 23.08 -4.35 -12.35
N ASP A 218 21.99 -4.62 -13.06
CA ASP A 218 22.00 -5.49 -14.23
C ASP A 218 22.78 -4.81 -15.37
N PRO A 219 23.85 -5.41 -15.93
CA PRO A 219 24.64 -4.80 -17.01
C PRO A 219 23.84 -4.52 -18.29
N HIS A 220 22.67 -5.14 -18.43
CA HIS A 220 21.76 -4.99 -19.56
C HIS A 220 20.61 -4.01 -19.29
N ALA A 221 20.55 -3.38 -18.10
CA ALA A 221 19.54 -2.39 -17.75
C ALA A 221 19.80 -1.09 -18.54
N GLY A 222 19.30 -1.00 -19.77
CA GLY A 222 19.43 0.18 -20.62
C GLY A 222 19.60 -0.12 -22.11
N ALA A 223 19.84 -1.38 -22.50
CA ALA A 223 19.78 -1.75 -23.91
C ALA A 223 18.32 -1.79 -24.35
N ALA A 224 17.87 -0.75 -25.05
CA ALA A 224 16.59 -0.78 -25.76
C ALA A 224 16.57 -2.01 -26.70
N PRO A 225 15.41 -2.67 -26.88
CA PRO A 225 15.31 -3.70 -27.91
C PRO A 225 15.63 -3.05 -29.26
N ALA A 226 16.61 -3.64 -29.96
CA ALA A 226 16.99 -3.25 -31.32
C ALA A 226 15.88 -3.59 -32.32
#